data_AF-A0A7W0RAC4-F1
#
_entry.id   AF-A0A7W0RAC4-F1
#
_cell.length_a   1.000
_cell.length_b   1.000
_cell.length_c   1.000
_cell.angle_alpha   90.00
_cell.angle_beta   90.00
_cell.angle_gamma   90.00
#
_symmetry.space_group_name_H-M   'P 1'
#
loop_
_entity.id
_entity.type
_entity.pdbx_description
1 polymer ?
#
loop_
_entity_poly.entity_id
_entity_poly.type
_entity_poly.pdbx_seq_one_letter_code
_entity_poly.pdbx_strand_id
1 'polypeptide(L)'
;LSFLPKTLTVKAGTTVNFVNKSPSEPHNMAFGKTAYIEALMKKVDLFPMGPGAPNQAPPFFIYGSDPPRAYAYDGTNHGNGFLATSLIDDEPGSPPKGLPGASRITFSKAGKFHYFCLIHGPDMGGDIVVTP
;
A
#
# COMPACT_ATOMS: atom_id res chain seq x y z
N LEU A 1 2.24 14.18 -5.76
CA LEU A 1 2.53 12.91 -5.04
C LEU A 1 2.64 11.80 -6.07
N SER A 2 3.73 11.03 -6.05
CA SER A 2 4.02 10.04 -7.11
C SER A 2 4.85 8.88 -6.59
N PHE A 3 4.60 7.69 -7.13
CA PHE A 3 5.57 6.59 -7.12
C PHE A 3 6.55 6.74 -8.29
N LEU A 4 7.84 6.48 -8.02
CA LEU A 4 8.90 6.56 -9.02
C LEU A 4 9.73 5.26 -9.03
N PRO A 5 9.98 4.66 -10.21
CA PRO A 5 9.26 4.93 -11.46
C PRO A 5 7.76 4.60 -11.33
N LYS A 6 6.91 5.22 -12.16
CA LYS A 6 5.45 4.92 -12.17
C LYS A 6 5.16 3.49 -12.62
N THR A 7 6.01 2.90 -13.46
CA THR A 7 5.94 1.50 -13.86
C THR A 7 7.29 0.85 -13.64
N LEU A 8 7.31 -0.30 -12.98
CA LEU A 8 8.49 -1.13 -12.82
C LEU A 8 8.23 -2.52 -13.41
N THR A 9 9.13 -2.97 -14.28
CA THR A 9 9.09 -4.34 -14.84
C THR A 9 10.09 -5.22 -14.10
N VAL A 10 9.64 -6.40 -13.64
CA VAL A 10 10.44 -7.39 -12.91
C VAL A 10 10.11 -8.81 -13.38
N LYS A 11 10.95 -9.79 -13.04
CA LYS A 11 10.63 -11.22 -13.25
C LYS A 11 9.83 -11.78 -12.08
N ALA A 12 9.05 -12.84 -12.32
CA ALA A 12 8.41 -13.61 -11.26
C ALA A 12 9.46 -14.10 -10.24
N GLY A 13 9.09 -14.05 -8.95
CA GLY A 13 9.98 -14.29 -7.81
C GLY A 13 10.75 -13.05 -7.33
N THR A 14 10.69 -11.92 -8.03
CA THR A 14 11.40 -10.70 -7.62
C THR A 14 10.73 -10.06 -6.39
N THR A 15 11.56 -9.68 -5.41
CA THR A 15 11.16 -8.81 -4.31
C THR A 15 11.41 -7.35 -4.66
N VAL A 16 10.35 -6.54 -4.68
CA VAL A 16 10.42 -5.09 -4.86
C VAL A 16 10.44 -4.41 -3.49
N ASN A 17 11.39 -3.50 -3.30
CA ASN A 17 11.46 -2.63 -2.13
C ASN A 17 10.79 -1.29 -2.47
N PHE A 18 9.67 -1.00 -1.81
CA PHE A 18 9.04 0.31 -1.84
C PHE A 18 9.61 1.13 -0.68
N VAL A 19 10.34 2.20 -1.00
CA VAL A 19 11.03 3.03 -0.01
C VAL A 19 10.33 4.37 0.06
N ASN A 20 9.95 4.80 1.26
CA ASN A 20 9.45 6.15 1.44
C ASN A 20 10.61 7.14 1.30
N LYS A 21 10.45 8.13 0.43
CA LYS A 21 11.38 9.24 0.22
C LYS A 21 10.72 10.60 0.48
N SER A 22 9.46 10.59 0.93
CA SER A 22 8.76 11.79 1.36
C SER A 22 9.35 12.26 2.69
N PRO A 23 9.68 13.55 2.84
CA PRO A 23 10.20 14.11 4.10
C PRO A 23 9.09 14.45 5.09
N SER A 24 7.81 14.22 4.76
CA SER A 24 6.71 14.72 5.57
C SER A 24 5.44 13.88 5.57
N GLU A 25 5.34 12.86 4.71
CA GLU A 25 4.09 12.11 4.54
C GLU A 25 4.35 10.60 4.57
N PRO A 26 3.62 9.85 5.41
CA PRO A 26 3.64 8.40 5.39
C PRO A 26 2.95 7.88 4.13
N HIS A 27 3.37 6.72 3.65
CA HIS A 27 2.74 6.08 2.50
C HIS A 27 2.56 4.58 2.73
N ASN A 28 1.77 3.93 1.88
CA ASN A 28 1.70 2.48 1.78
C ASN A 28 1.35 2.09 0.33
N MET A 29 1.27 0.79 0.08
CA MET A 29 0.87 0.28 -1.22
C MET A 29 -0.34 -0.62 -1.03
N ALA A 30 -1.42 -0.30 -1.73
CA ALA A 30 -2.58 -1.13 -1.85
C ALA A 30 -2.73 -1.69 -3.26
N PHE A 31 -2.86 -3.00 -3.36
CA PHE A 31 -3.13 -3.74 -4.59
C PHE A 31 -4.54 -4.33 -4.54
N GLY A 32 -5.09 -4.61 -5.72
CA GLY A 32 -6.41 -5.20 -5.91
C GLY A 32 -7.28 -4.37 -6.85
N LYS A 33 -8.57 -4.67 -6.89
CA LYS A 33 -9.51 -3.89 -7.72
C LYS A 33 -9.71 -2.51 -7.11
N THR A 34 -9.40 -1.45 -7.86
CA THR A 34 -9.56 -0.05 -7.41
C THR A 34 -10.94 0.24 -6.83
N ALA A 35 -12.01 -0.17 -7.53
CA ALA A 35 -13.38 0.05 -7.06
C ALA A 35 -13.70 -0.63 -5.71
N TYR A 36 -13.09 -1.80 -5.43
CA TYR A 36 -13.23 -2.45 -4.13
C TYR A 36 -12.53 -1.65 -3.04
N ILE A 37 -11.29 -1.24 -3.28
CA ILE A 37 -10.48 -0.51 -2.31
C ILE A 37 -11.13 0.85 -2.02
N GLU A 38 -11.58 1.61 -3.03
CA GLU A 38 -12.29 2.87 -2.81
C GLU A 38 -13.59 2.69 -2.01
N ALA A 39 -14.36 1.63 -2.28
CA ALA A 39 -15.57 1.33 -1.52
C ALA A 39 -15.25 0.93 -0.07
N LEU A 40 -14.16 0.21 0.16
CA LEU A 40 -13.65 -0.12 1.49
C LEU A 40 -13.23 1.16 2.22
N MET A 41 -12.43 2.01 1.58
CA MET A 41 -11.91 3.24 2.17
C MET A 41 -13.01 4.25 2.51
N LYS A 42 -14.09 4.32 1.72
CA LYS A 42 -15.27 5.13 2.04
C LYS A 42 -16.04 4.63 3.27
N LYS A 43 -15.96 3.33 3.59
CA LYS A 43 -16.65 2.74 4.75
C LYS A 43 -15.84 2.87 6.04
N VAL A 44 -14.52 2.84 5.93
CA VAL A 44 -13.59 2.91 7.06
C VAL A 44 -13.05 4.34 7.10
N ASP A 45 -13.87 5.28 7.57
CA ASP A 45 -13.53 6.70 7.60
C ASP A 45 -12.26 6.92 8.43
N LEU A 46 -11.18 7.29 7.73
CA LEU A 46 -9.80 7.18 8.20
C LEU A 46 -9.38 8.33 9.12
N PHE A 47 -10.05 9.48 9.04
CA PHE A 47 -9.61 10.70 9.72
C PHE A 47 -10.83 11.50 10.19
N PRO A 48 -10.77 12.13 11.38
CA PRO A 48 -11.88 12.90 11.91
C PRO A 48 -12.20 14.08 10.97
N MET A 49 -13.26 13.95 10.18
CA MET A 49 -13.89 15.09 9.49
C MET A 49 -14.77 15.93 10.42
N GLY A 50 -14.84 15.59 11.72
CA GLY A 50 -15.55 16.39 12.70
C GLY A 50 -15.84 15.66 14.02
N PRO A 51 -16.38 16.37 15.02
CA PRO A 51 -16.57 15.89 16.39
C PRO A 51 -17.65 14.81 16.59
N GLY A 52 -18.21 14.24 15.52
CA GLY A 52 -19.31 13.27 15.58
C GLY A 52 -19.24 12.10 14.59
N ALA A 53 -18.15 11.97 13.82
CA ALA A 53 -17.97 10.83 12.92
C ALA A 53 -17.41 9.63 13.70
N PRO A 54 -17.90 8.39 13.46
CA PRO A 54 -17.30 7.19 14.02
C PRO A 54 -15.92 6.97 13.38
N ASN A 55 -14.89 7.55 14.00
CA ASN A 55 -13.51 7.44 13.55
C ASN A 55 -13.02 6.00 13.73
N GLN A 56 -12.79 5.27 12.64
CA GLN A 56 -12.11 3.98 12.69
C GLN A 56 -11.16 3.86 11.51
N ALA A 57 -9.92 4.31 11.71
CA ALA A 57 -8.83 3.81 10.88
C ALA A 57 -8.76 2.29 11.10
N PRO A 58 -9.04 1.46 10.08
CA PRO A 58 -9.05 0.03 10.27
C PRO A 58 -7.61 -0.43 10.54
N PRO A 59 -7.39 -1.45 11.37
CA PRO A 59 -6.04 -1.88 11.74
C PRO A 59 -5.12 -2.15 10.54
N PHE A 60 -5.67 -2.66 9.43
CA PHE A 60 -4.89 -2.93 8.21
C PHE A 60 -4.30 -1.67 7.58
N PHE A 61 -4.88 -0.50 7.82
CA PHE A 61 -4.37 0.76 7.29
C PHE A 61 -2.97 1.05 7.86
N ILE A 62 -2.77 0.79 9.15
CA ILE A 62 -1.49 1.02 9.85
C ILE A 62 -0.58 -0.21 9.74
N TYR A 63 -1.12 -1.39 10.03
CA TYR A 63 -0.34 -2.62 10.22
C TYR A 63 -0.23 -3.50 8.98
N GLY A 64 -0.95 -3.18 7.90
CA GLY A 64 -1.07 -4.00 6.71
C GLY A 64 -2.17 -5.06 6.82
N SER A 65 -2.61 -5.59 5.68
CA SER A 65 -3.61 -6.66 5.60
C SER A 65 -3.05 -8.05 5.90
N ASP A 66 -1.72 -8.18 5.92
CA ASP A 66 -0.97 -9.43 5.99
C ASP A 66 0.24 -9.30 6.94
N PRO A 67 0.81 -10.40 7.46
CA PRO A 67 1.94 -10.36 8.38
C PRO A 67 3.18 -9.59 7.83
N PRO A 68 3.80 -8.69 8.62
CA PRO A 68 4.67 -7.62 8.11
C PRO A 68 6.11 -8.00 7.73
N ARG A 69 6.48 -9.28 7.67
CA ARG A 69 7.90 -9.68 7.48
C ARG A 69 8.37 -9.77 6.02
N ALA A 70 7.47 -10.04 5.09
CA ALA A 70 7.67 -9.94 3.65
C ALA A 70 6.33 -10.24 2.99
N TYR A 71 5.73 -9.24 2.33
CA TYR A 71 4.48 -9.47 1.63
C TYR A 71 4.75 -10.35 0.41
N ALA A 72 3.87 -11.30 0.13
CA ALA A 72 3.84 -12.04 -1.11
C ALA A 72 2.61 -11.62 -1.90
N TYR A 73 2.76 -11.42 -3.21
CA TYR A 73 1.68 -10.98 -4.07
C TYR A 73 1.65 -11.77 -5.38
N ASP A 74 0.49 -12.36 -5.66
CA ASP A 74 0.24 -13.12 -6.89
C ASP A 74 -1.01 -12.64 -7.65
N GLY A 75 -1.64 -11.57 -7.16
CA GLY A 75 -2.88 -11.03 -7.71
C GLY A 75 -4.16 -11.70 -7.19
N THR A 76 -4.06 -12.66 -6.27
CA THR A 76 -5.20 -13.42 -5.73
C THR A 76 -5.32 -13.36 -4.21
N ASN A 77 -4.45 -12.60 -3.54
CA ASN A 77 -4.48 -12.35 -2.09
C ASN A 77 -5.91 -12.10 -1.57
N HIS A 78 -6.27 -12.75 -0.46
CA HIS A 78 -7.61 -12.72 0.14
C HIS A 78 -8.77 -13.09 -0.80
N GLY A 79 -8.49 -13.80 -1.91
CA GLY A 79 -9.47 -14.24 -2.91
C GLY A 79 -9.91 -13.18 -3.92
N ASN A 80 -9.56 -11.91 -3.70
CA ASN A 80 -9.92 -10.78 -4.57
C ASN A 80 -8.72 -9.95 -5.04
N GLY A 81 -7.50 -10.36 -4.69
CA GLY A 81 -6.26 -9.66 -4.99
C GLY A 81 -6.00 -8.45 -4.08
N PHE A 82 -6.77 -8.28 -3.01
CA PHE A 82 -6.52 -7.18 -2.06
C PHE A 82 -5.21 -7.44 -1.33
N LEU A 83 -4.37 -6.43 -1.21
CA LEU A 83 -3.21 -6.42 -0.32
C LEU A 83 -3.00 -4.97 0.09
N ALA A 84 -2.78 -4.69 1.36
CA ALA A 84 -2.31 -3.40 1.83
C ALA A 84 -1.04 -3.63 2.66
N THR A 85 0.03 -2.93 2.33
CA THR A 85 1.19 -2.92 3.23
C THR A 85 0.91 -2.07 4.46
N SER A 86 1.69 -2.28 5.52
CA SER A 86 1.79 -1.34 6.62
C SER A 86 2.21 0.05 6.13
N LEU A 87 1.88 1.08 6.91
CA LEU A 87 2.41 2.42 6.69
C LEU A 87 3.94 2.41 6.78
N ILE A 88 4.57 3.18 5.91
CA ILE A 88 6.01 3.40 5.89
C ILE A 88 6.32 4.88 6.07
N ASP A 89 7.14 5.19 7.06
CA ASP A 89 7.61 6.53 7.42
C ASP A 89 8.74 6.40 8.47
N ASP A 90 9.99 6.57 8.05
CA ASP A 90 11.15 6.58 8.95
C ASP A 90 11.76 7.97 9.13
N GLU A 91 11.04 9.02 8.73
CA GLU A 91 11.55 10.39 8.89
C GLU A 91 11.68 10.74 10.37
N PRO A 92 12.85 11.21 10.84
CA PRO A 92 13.05 11.56 12.24
C PRO A 92 12.04 12.61 12.74
N GLY A 93 11.20 12.19 13.68
CA GLY A 93 10.23 13.08 14.33
C GLY A 93 8.81 13.01 13.74
N SER A 94 8.59 12.25 12.66
CA SER A 94 7.23 12.01 12.15
C SER A 94 6.43 11.09 13.09
N PRO A 95 5.15 11.40 13.36
CA PRO A 95 4.21 10.48 13.98
C PRO A 95 3.46 9.64 12.92
N PRO A 96 3.15 8.36 13.21
CA PRO A 96 3.50 7.61 14.41
C PRO A 96 4.96 7.11 14.36
N LYS A 97 5.67 7.22 15.49
CA LYS A 97 7.08 6.84 15.59
C LYS A 97 7.28 5.33 15.43
N GLY A 98 8.39 4.94 14.81
CA GLY A 98 8.83 3.54 14.74
C GLY A 98 8.19 2.75 13.59
N LEU A 99 7.57 3.43 12.63
CA LEU A 99 7.21 2.81 11.35
C LEU A 99 8.48 2.47 10.54
N PRO A 100 8.44 1.44 9.69
CA PRO A 100 9.54 1.13 8.79
C PRO A 100 9.64 2.16 7.66
N GLY A 101 10.84 2.44 7.15
CA GLY A 101 11.03 3.32 5.97
C GLY A 101 10.72 2.65 4.63
N ALA A 102 10.47 1.34 4.63
CA ALA A 102 10.24 0.57 3.43
C ALA A 102 9.33 -0.64 3.67
N SER A 103 8.62 -1.04 2.62
CA SER A 103 7.91 -2.31 2.55
C SER A 103 8.49 -3.18 1.44
N ARG A 104 8.52 -4.49 1.67
CA ARG A 104 9.05 -5.48 0.73
C ARG A 104 7.93 -6.38 0.23
N ILE A 105 7.77 -6.47 -1.08
CA ILE A 105 6.73 -7.30 -1.72
C ILE A 105 7.38 -8.23 -2.75
N THR A 106 7.23 -9.54 -2.57
CA THR A 106 7.66 -10.56 -3.53
C THR A 106 6.53 -10.88 -4.50
N PHE A 107 6.78 -10.70 -5.79
CA PHE A 107 5.79 -10.96 -6.84
C PHE A 107 6.01 -12.34 -7.46
N SER A 108 5.13 -13.30 -7.18
CA SER A 108 5.35 -14.70 -7.58
C SER A 108 4.71 -15.09 -8.92
N LYS A 109 3.82 -14.27 -9.48
CA LYS A 109 3.06 -14.58 -10.70
C LYS A 109 3.21 -13.49 -11.75
N ALA A 110 3.39 -13.90 -13.01
CA ALA A 110 3.40 -12.98 -14.15
C ALA A 110 2.04 -12.28 -14.30
N GLY A 111 2.07 -11.00 -14.65
CA GLY A 111 0.88 -10.15 -14.74
C GLY A 111 1.20 -8.66 -14.63
N LYS A 112 0.19 -7.82 -14.85
CA LYS A 112 0.27 -6.38 -14.57
C LYS A 112 -0.56 -6.06 -13.34
N PHE A 113 0.07 -5.47 -12.34
CA PHE A 113 -0.54 -5.20 -11.04
C PHE A 113 -0.51 -3.71 -10.75
N HIS A 114 -1.69 -3.10 -10.81
CA HIS A 114 -1.88 -1.72 -10.41
C HIS A 114 -1.94 -1.61 -8.89
N TYR A 115 -1.33 -0.54 -8.36
CA TYR A 115 -1.38 -0.21 -6.94
C TYR A 115 -1.47 1.29 -6.73
N PHE A 116 -1.90 1.69 -5.55
CA PHE A 116 -1.91 3.09 -5.13
C PHE A 116 -1.78 3.23 -3.61
N CYS A 117 -1.46 4.44 -3.16
CA CYS A 117 -1.37 4.77 -1.73
C CYS A 117 -2.77 4.98 -1.13
N LEU A 118 -3.09 4.35 0.00
CA LEU A 118 -4.42 4.47 0.63
C LEU A 118 -4.73 5.88 1.14
N ILE A 119 -3.71 6.69 1.44
CA ILE A 119 -3.89 8.08 1.90
C ILE A 119 -4.25 9.01 0.73
N HIS A 120 -3.60 8.80 -0.42
CA HIS A 120 -3.67 9.72 -1.56
C HIS A 120 -4.51 9.20 -2.73
N GLY A 121 -5.11 8.02 -2.56
CA GLY A 121 -6.00 7.41 -3.53
C GLY A 121 -5.34 7.07 -4.87
N PRO A 122 -6.14 6.75 -5.90
CA PRO A 122 -5.66 6.31 -7.20
C PRO A 122 -4.76 7.32 -7.93
N ASP A 123 -4.86 8.61 -7.61
CA ASP A 123 -4.04 9.66 -8.21
C ASP A 123 -2.54 9.49 -7.89
N MET A 124 -2.23 8.89 -6.73
CA MET A 124 -0.89 8.42 -6.38
C MET A 124 -0.78 6.91 -6.63
N GLY A 125 -0.79 6.53 -7.91
CA GLY A 125 -0.71 5.15 -8.35
C GLY A 125 0.56 4.80 -9.13
N GLY A 126 0.80 3.50 -9.27
CA GLY A 126 1.83 2.91 -10.12
C GLY A 126 1.46 1.51 -10.58
N ASP A 127 2.33 0.91 -11.39
CA ASP A 127 2.17 -0.43 -11.93
C ASP A 127 3.43 -1.28 -11.71
N ILE A 128 3.24 -2.52 -11.27
CA ILE A 128 4.28 -3.56 -11.36
C ILE A 128 3.92 -4.49 -12.52
N VAL A 129 4.81 -4.59 -13.50
CA VAL A 129 4.71 -5.57 -14.59
C VAL A 129 5.63 -6.73 -14.27
N VAL A 130 5.06 -7.91 -14.11
CA VAL A 130 5.80 -9.14 -13.79
C VAL A 130 5.84 -10.01 -15.03
N THR A 131 7.04 -10.26 -15.55
CA THR A 131 7.27 -11.22 -16.63
C THR A 131 7.56 -12.61 -16.05
N PRO A 132 7.42 -13.68 -16.85
CA PRO A 132 7.95 -14.99 -16.48
C PRO A 132 9.44 -14.94 -16.08
#